data_AF-A0AAQ4CQG8-F1
#
_entry.id   AF-A0AAQ4CQG8-F1
#
_cell.length_a   1.000
_cell.length_b   1.000
_cell.length_c   1.000
_cell.angle_alpha   90.00
_cell.angle_beta   90.00
_cell.angle_gamma   90.00
#
_symmetry.space_group_name_H-M   'P 1'
#
loop_
_entity.id
_entity.type
_entity.pdbx_description
1 polymer ?
#
loop_
_entity_poly.entity_id
_entity_poly.type
_entity_poly.pdbx_seq_one_letter_code
_entity_poly.pdbx_strand_id
1 'polypeptide(L)'
;MFRGIFRIWIYQTLNEISKGKKSVEELRRTLPIYGTVFDFLISFLLTSGLAKRSIENNIEYLEITDLGKSYLAGMLAWHGFWGHRRWW
;
A
#
# COMPACT_ATOMS: atom_id res chain seq x y z
N MET A 1 4.98 -16.11 -10.28
CA MET A 1 5.83 -14.89 -10.22
C MET A 1 5.05 -13.63 -9.85
N PHE A 2 3.92 -13.30 -10.48
CA PHE A 2 3.17 -12.05 -10.24
C PHE A 2 2.67 -11.82 -8.80
N ARG A 3 2.32 -12.89 -8.06
CA ARG A 3 1.78 -12.77 -6.70
C ARG A 3 2.77 -12.18 -5.68
N GLY A 4 4.08 -12.32 -5.92
CA GLY A 4 5.12 -11.75 -5.05
C GLY A 4 5.29 -10.24 -5.29
N ILE A 5 5.37 -9.83 -6.55
CA ILE A 5 5.55 -8.44 -6.95
C ILE A 5 4.34 -7.58 -6.55
N PHE A 6 3.13 -8.09 -6.73
CA PHE A 6 1.91 -7.38 -6.34
C PHE A 6 1.84 -7.12 -4.83
N ARG A 7 2.31 -8.07 -4.01
CA ARG A 7 2.43 -7.88 -2.56
C ARG A 7 3.42 -6.77 -2.21
N ILE A 8 4.55 -6.70 -2.90
CA ILE A 8 5.55 -5.62 -2.70
C ILE A 8 4.93 -4.27 -3.01
N TRP A 9 4.15 -4.16 -4.09
CA TRP A 9 3.46 -2.93 -4.46
C TRP A 9 2.38 -2.51 -3.46
N ILE A 10 1.59 -3.46 -2.95
CA ILE A 10 0.64 -3.20 -1.84
C ILE A 10 1.38 -2.65 -0.64
N TYR A 11 2.49 -3.28 -0.26
CA TYR A 11 3.31 -2.84 0.87
C TYR A 11 3.88 -1.44 0.65
N GLN A 12 4.48 -1.17 -0.52
CA GLN A 12 5.05 0.14 -0.85
C GLN A 12 3.98 1.23 -0.82
N THR A 13 2.81 0.96 -1.39
CA THR A 13 1.70 1.91 -1.41
C THR A 13 1.21 2.20 0.00
N LEU A 14 0.94 1.16 0.80
CA LEU A 14 0.52 1.30 2.20
C LEU A 14 1.57 2.02 3.05
N ASN A 15 2.86 1.75 2.82
CA ASN A 15 3.96 2.39 3.54
C ASN A 15 4.13 3.87 3.16
N GLU A 16 3.77 4.25 1.93
CA GLU A 16 3.79 5.65 1.51
C GLU A 16 2.61 6.43 2.08
N ILE A 17 1.40 5.85 2.09
CA ILE A 17 0.20 6.49 2.67
C ILE A 17 0.15 6.39 4.20
N SER A 18 0.97 5.54 4.83
CA SER A 18 1.07 5.49 6.30
C SER A 18 1.87 6.66 6.87
N LYS A 19 2.77 7.26 6.09
CA LYS A 19 3.55 8.45 6.46
C LYS A 19 2.72 9.75 6.42
N GLY A 20 1.55 9.70 5.78
CA GLY A 20 0.65 10.83 5.62
C GLY A 20 -0.31 10.62 4.45
N LYS A 21 -1.40 11.39 4.43
CA LYS A 21 -2.32 11.39 3.29
C LYS A 21 -1.57 11.81 2.02
N LYS A 22 -1.72 11.06 0.93
CA LYS A 22 -1.09 11.36 -0.36
C LYS A 22 -2.11 11.40 -1.47
N SER A 23 -1.90 12.27 -2.44
CA SER A 23 -2.78 12.28 -3.62
C SER A 23 -2.53 11.06 -4.50
N VAL A 24 -3.54 10.67 -5.27
CA VAL A 24 -3.40 9.58 -6.26
C VAL A 24 -2.32 9.92 -7.30
N GLU A 25 -2.22 11.20 -7.69
CA GLU A 25 -1.18 11.67 -8.61
C GLU A 25 0.24 11.58 -8.01
N GLU A 26 0.41 11.93 -6.74
CA GLU A 26 1.68 11.79 -6.03
C GLU A 26 2.11 10.33 -5.93
N LEU A 27 1.17 9.43 -5.61
CA LEU A 27 1.44 7.99 -5.57
C LEU A 27 1.84 7.45 -6.93
N ARG A 28 1.20 7.91 -8.00
CA ARG A 28 1.53 7.53 -9.38
C ARG A 28 2.92 7.99 -9.81
N ARG A 29 3.41 9.12 -9.28
CA ARG A 29 4.79 9.60 -9.53
C ARG A 29 5.83 8.90 -8.65
N THR A 30 5.45 8.51 -7.44
CA THR A 30 6.36 7.92 -6.46
C THR A 30 6.60 6.42 -6.71
N LEU A 31 5.55 5.70 -7.14
CA LEU A 31 5.59 4.26 -7.32
C LEU A 31 5.92 3.91 -8.78
N PRO A 32 6.80 2.93 -9.04
CA PRO A 32 7.12 2.46 -10.39
C PRO A 32 6.03 1.53 -10.93
N ILE A 33 4.75 1.93 -10.82
CA ILE A 33 3.58 1.14 -11.21
C ILE A 33 2.81 1.94 -12.26
N TYR A 34 2.65 1.37 -13.44
CA TYR A 34 2.15 2.10 -14.61
C TYR A 34 0.85 1.49 -15.15
N GLY A 35 0.01 2.36 -15.70
CA GLY A 35 -1.24 2.00 -16.38
C GLY A 35 -2.23 1.27 -15.49
N THR A 36 -2.93 0.30 -16.07
CA THR A 36 -4.05 -0.44 -15.45
C THR A 36 -3.68 -1.14 -14.15
N VAL A 37 -2.40 -1.48 -13.94
CA VAL A 37 -1.93 -2.15 -12.72
C VAL A 37 -2.02 -1.21 -11.51
N PHE A 38 -1.75 0.07 -11.72
CA PHE A 38 -1.88 1.08 -10.66
C PHE A 38 -3.35 1.25 -10.28
N ASP A 39 -4.22 1.42 -11.27
CA ASP A 39 -5.66 1.57 -11.03
C ASP A 39 -6.25 0.33 -10.33
N PHE A 40 -5.82 -0.86 -10.74
CA PHE A 40 -6.21 -2.11 -10.08
C PHE A 40 -5.71 -2.19 -8.63
N LEU A 41 -4.48 -1.73 -8.36
CA LEU A 41 -3.92 -1.70 -7.01
C LEU A 41 -4.70 -0.75 -6.11
N ILE A 42 -4.99 0.46 -6.57
CA ILE A 42 -5.78 1.44 -5.81
C ILE A 42 -7.19 0.90 -5.57
N SER A 43 -7.83 0.37 -6.60
CA SER A 43 -9.16 -0.25 -6.49
C SER A 43 -9.15 -1.41 -5.48
N PHE A 44 -8.12 -2.26 -5.50
CA PHE A 44 -7.95 -3.33 -4.53
C PHE A 44 -7.81 -2.80 -3.09
N LEU A 45 -6.97 -1.79 -2.87
CA LEU A 45 -6.75 -1.18 -1.54
C LEU A 45 -8.03 -0.56 -0.96
N LEU A 46 -8.83 0.09 -1.82
CA LEU A 46 -10.12 0.66 -1.43
C LEU A 46 -11.16 -0.43 -1.15
N THR A 47 -11.28 -1.41 -2.05
CA THR A 47 -12.28 -2.50 -1.95
C THR A 47 -12.01 -3.41 -0.75
N SER A 48 -10.73 -3.63 -0.43
CA SER A 48 -10.31 -4.40 0.75
C SER A 48 -10.39 -3.61 2.06
N GLY A 49 -10.72 -2.31 2.00
CA GLY A 49 -10.78 -1.44 3.18
C GLY A 49 -9.43 -1.13 3.81
N LEU A 50 -8.31 -1.40 3.11
CA LEU A 50 -6.95 -1.11 3.59
C LEU A 50 -6.59 0.38 3.45
N ALA A 51 -7.22 1.06 2.49
CA ALA A 51 -7.14 2.50 2.33
C ALA A 51 -8.56 3.09 2.23
N LYS A 52 -8.69 4.36 2.57
CA LYS A 52 -9.89 5.17 2.34
C LYS A 52 -9.57 6.32 1.40
N ARG A 53 -10.53 6.65 0.55
CA ARG A 53 -10.49 7.84 -0.31
C ARG A 53 -11.00 9.03 0.50
N SER A 54 -10.31 10.16 0.41
CA SER A 54 -10.77 11.47 0.87
C SER A 54 -10.69 12.43 -0.32
N ILE A 55 -11.68 13.31 -0.47
CA ILE A 55 -11.69 14.34 -1.52
C ILE A 55 -11.59 15.68 -0.83
N GLU A 56 -10.49 16.40 -1.08
CA GLU A 56 -10.26 17.75 -0.56
C GLU A 56 -9.90 18.67 -1.72
N ASN A 57 -10.59 19.81 -1.85
CA ASN A 57 -10.34 20.79 -2.92
C ASN A 57 -10.31 20.20 -4.34
N ASN A 58 -11.22 19.26 -4.62
CA ASN A 58 -11.29 18.53 -5.91
C ASN A 58 -10.05 17.66 -6.22
N ILE A 59 -9.20 17.40 -5.22
CA ILE A 59 -8.06 16.49 -5.31
C ILE A 59 -8.40 15.22 -4.52
N GLU A 60 -8.12 14.08 -5.15
CA GLU A 60 -8.30 12.77 -4.53
C GLU A 60 -7.07 12.38 -3.73
N TYR A 61 -7.29 12.15 -2.43
CA TYR A 61 -6.30 11.67 -1.48
C TYR A 61 -6.62 10.26 -1.02
N LEU A 62 -5.55 9.50 -0.76
CA LEU A 62 -5.60 8.20 -0.13
C LEU A 62 -5.01 8.29 1.27
N GLU A 63 -5.78 7.75 2.21
CA GLU A 63 -5.39 7.65 3.62
C GLU A 63 -5.41 6.18 4.03
N ILE A 64 -4.43 5.77 4.83
CA ILE A 64 -4.41 4.42 5.38
C ILE A 64 -5.52 4.28 6.43
N THR A 65 -6.21 3.14 6.42
CA THR A 65 -7.16 2.80 7.49
C THR A 65 -6.46 2.07 8.63
N ASP A 66 -7.13 1.88 9.77
CA ASP A 66 -6.56 1.08 10.86
C ASP A 66 -6.40 -0.40 10.48
N LEU A 67 -7.24 -0.91 9.58
CA LEU A 67 -7.06 -2.22 8.95
C LEU A 67 -5.77 -2.24 8.11
N GLY A 68 -5.54 -1.21 7.29
CA GLY A 68 -4.34 -1.06 6.47
C GLY A 68 -3.05 -1.00 7.31
N LYS A 69 -3.08 -0.26 8.42
CA LYS A 69 -1.96 -0.20 9.39
C LYS A 69 -1.68 -1.57 10.00
N SER A 70 -2.72 -2.28 10.42
CA SER A 70 -2.60 -3.63 10.99
C SER A 70 -2.05 -4.63 9.98
N TYR A 71 -2.51 -4.55 8.73
CA TYR A 71 -2.00 -5.36 7.63
C TYR A 71 -0.52 -5.08 7.34
N LEU A 72 -0.13 -3.80 7.31
CA LEU A 72 1.27 -3.37 7.14
C LEU A 72 2.16 -3.91 8.28
N ALA A 73 1.70 -3.79 9.53
CA ALA A 73 2.40 -4.32 10.70
C ALA A 73 2.54 -5.85 10.65
N GLY A 74 1.48 -6.56 10.27
CA GLY A 74 1.53 -8.02 10.08
C GLY A 74 2.49 -8.45 8.97
N MET A 75 2.60 -7.65 7.90
CA MET A 75 3.53 -7.92 6.80
C MET A 75 5.00 -7.68 7.19
N LEU A 76 5.27 -6.66 8.01
CA LEU A 76 6.57 -6.42 8.64
C LEU A 76 6.94 -7.54 9.61
N ALA A 77 6.00 -7.98 10.45
CA ALA A 77 6.20 -9.10 11.38
C ALA A 77 6.52 -10.40 10.63
N TRP A 78 5.82 -10.69 9.53
CA TRP A 78 6.15 -11.81 8.67
C TRP A 78 7.58 -11.70 8.10
N HIS A 79 7.98 -10.55 7.55
CA HIS A 79 9.35 -10.35 7.04
C HIS A 79 10.42 -10.51 8.14
N GLY A 80 10.18 -9.99 9.35
CA GLY A 80 11.07 -10.14 10.50
C GLY A 80 11.17 -11.59 11.01
N PHE A 81 10.05 -12.32 10.99
CA PHE A 81 9.97 -13.71 11.47
C PHE A 81 10.75 -14.69 10.56
N TRP A 82 10.79 -14.45 9.25
CA TRP A 82 11.63 -15.22 8.32
C TRP A 82 13.10 -14.78 8.32
N GLY A 83 13.41 -13.55 8.73
CA GLY A 83 14.79 -13.07 8.93
C GLY A 83 15.46 -13.67 10.17
N HIS A 84 14.72 -13.88 11.26
CA HIS A 84 15.25 -14.44 12.51
C HIS A 84 15.53 -15.94 12.47
N ARG A 85 14.87 -16.72 11.60
CA ARG A 85 15.15 -18.17 11.44
C ARG A 85 16.39 -18.50 10.62
N ARG A 86 17.13 -17.50 10.15
CA ARG A 86 18.38 -17.70 9.38
C ARG A 86 19.64 -17.56 10.23
N TRP A 87 19.49 -17.33 11.54
CA TRP A 87 20.56 -17.09 12.52
C TRP A 87 20.45 -17.98 13.78
N TRP A 88 19.93 -19.19 13.62
CA TRP A 88 20.08 -20.29 14.58
C TRP A 88 20.47 -21.56 13.84
#